data_AF-A0A1C5NF37-F1
#
_entry.id   AF-A0A1C5NF37-F1
#
_cell.length_a   1.000
_cell.length_b   1.000
_cell.length_c   1.000
_cell.angle_alpha   90.00
_cell.angle_beta   90.00
_cell.angle_gamma   90.00
#
_symmetry.space_group_name_H-M   'P 1'
#
loop_
_entity.id
_entity.type
_entity.pdbx_description
1 polymer ?
#
loop_
_entity_poly.entity_id
_entity_poly.type
_entity_poly.pdbx_seq_one_letter_code
_entity_poly.pdbx_strand_id
1 'polypeptide(L)'
;MTDILITVAGCFVFDIQTGLYSFLGLTIRSFMIDNFIEGFNLSKYFNVVCDEPEAICNFLVHELNRSATVVHAQGAFSGKDKYIVFTVLSRPQAVRLRNYIKENQPSAFMLISNTSEIIGKGFHSI
;
A
#
# COMPACT_ATOMS: atom_id res chain seq x y z
N MET A 1 16.27 -25.63 -2.42
CA MET A 1 17.04 -26.91 -2.40
C MET A 1 18.54 -26.65 -2.35
N THR A 2 19.07 -25.72 -3.14
CA THR A 2 20.48 -25.31 -3.16
C THR A 2 20.98 -24.77 -1.82
N ASP A 3 20.20 -23.93 -1.13
CA ASP A 3 20.63 -23.33 0.14
C ASP A 3 20.78 -24.34 1.28
N ILE A 4 19.92 -25.36 1.33
CA ILE A 4 19.98 -26.43 2.35
C ILE A 4 21.25 -27.26 2.18
N LEU A 5 21.62 -27.59 0.94
CA LEU A 5 22.85 -28.31 0.60
C LEU A 5 24.11 -27.52 0.98
N ILE A 6 24.11 -26.21 0.75
CA ILE A 6 25.23 -25.32 1.10
C ILE A 6 25.36 -25.17 2.62
N THR A 7 24.25 -25.05 3.35
CA THR A 7 24.27 -24.96 4.82
C THR A 7 24.76 -26.26 5.47
N VAL A 8 24.31 -27.43 4.99
CA VAL A 8 24.75 -28.74 5.54
C VAL A 8 26.22 -29.01 5.23
N ALA A 9 26.69 -28.69 4.01
CA ALA A 9 28.10 -28.79 3.65
C ALA A 9 28.97 -27.80 4.44
N GLY A 10 28.48 -26.58 4.69
CA GLY A 10 29.15 -25.56 5.50
C GLY A 10 29.34 -25.97 6.97
N CYS A 11 28.35 -26.63 7.57
CA CYS A 11 28.45 -27.18 8.93
C CYS A 11 29.46 -28.34 9.07
N PHE A 12 29.76 -29.04 7.98
CA PHE A 12 30.74 -30.14 7.98
C PHE A 12 32.17 -29.65 7.72
N VAL A 13 32.33 -28.49 7.08
CA VAL A 13 33.62 -27.92 6.67
C VAL A 13 34.11 -26.82 7.64
N PHE A 14 33.20 -26.12 8.32
CA PHE A 14 33.52 -25.07 9.28
C PHE A 14 32.91 -25.35 10.65
N ASP A 15 33.66 -25.02 11.70
CA ASP A 15 33.31 -25.14 13.11
C ASP A 15 31.88 -24.63 13.43
N ILE A 16 31.26 -25.12 14.51
CA ILE A 16 29.85 -24.86 14.88
C ILE A 16 29.48 -23.37 14.86
N GLN A 17 30.47 -22.50 15.12
CA GLN A 17 30.34 -21.05 15.05
C GLN A 17 29.93 -20.56 13.66
N THR A 18 30.54 -21.05 12.58
CA THR A 18 30.24 -20.61 11.21
C THR A 18 28.86 -21.09 10.75
N GLY A 19 28.42 -22.27 11.21
CA GLY A 19 27.06 -22.76 10.98
C GLY A 19 26.01 -21.87 11.64
N LEU A 20 26.22 -21.46 12.89
CA LEU A 20 25.35 -20.53 13.63
C LEU A 20 25.26 -19.15 12.96
N TYR A 21 26.39 -18.58 12.51
CA TYR A 21 26.38 -17.31 11.78
C TYR A 21 25.64 -17.41 10.44
N SER A 22 25.78 -18.53 9.73
CA SER A 22 25.08 -18.76 8.46
C SER A 22 23.57 -18.90 8.66
N PHE A 23 23.14 -19.64 9.70
CA PHE A 23 21.73 -19.79 10.05
C PHE A 23 21.09 -18.45 10.46
N LEU A 24 21.80 -17.66 11.29
CA LEU A 24 21.35 -16.33 11.69
C LEU A 24 21.23 -15.40 10.47
N GLY A 25 22.24 -15.39 9.59
CA GLY A 25 22.24 -14.60 8.36
C GLY A 25 21.08 -14.98 7.43
N LEU A 26 20.80 -16.27 7.27
CA LEU A 26 19.69 -16.76 6.46
C LEU A 26 18.34 -16.32 7.03
N THR A 27 18.18 -16.41 8.35
CA THR A 27 16.93 -16.03 9.04
C THR A 27 16.67 -14.53 8.91
N ILE A 28 17.69 -13.69 9.14
CA ILE A 28 17.59 -12.23 8.97
C ILE A 28 17.27 -11.90 7.51
N ARG A 29 17.94 -12.56 6.56
CA ARG A 29 17.72 -12.33 5.13
C ARG A 29 16.31 -12.70 4.68
N SER A 30 15.79 -13.86 5.10
CA SER A 30 14.41 -14.26 4.79
C SER A 30 13.43 -13.23 5.35
N PHE A 31 13.58 -12.87 6.62
CA PHE A 31 12.70 -11.90 7.27
C PHE A 31 12.74 -10.53 6.58
N MET A 32 13.94 -10.05 6.19
CA MET A 32 14.07 -8.81 5.43
C MET A 32 13.42 -8.89 4.06
N ILE A 33 13.61 -9.98 3.32
CA ILE A 33 13.02 -10.16 1.99
C ILE A 33 11.50 -10.20 2.08
N ASP A 34 10.96 -11.01 2.98
CA ASP A 34 9.52 -11.20 3.15
C ASP A 34 8.85 -9.87 3.56
N ASN A 35 9.41 -9.16 4.55
CA ASN A 35 8.87 -7.86 4.98
C ASN A 35 9.02 -6.76 3.91
N PHE A 36 10.10 -6.78 3.12
CA PHE A 36 10.32 -5.77 2.10
C PHE A 36 9.40 -5.99 0.89
N ILE A 37 9.22 -7.23 0.46
CA ILE A 37 8.33 -7.60 -0.64
C ILE A 37 6.88 -7.33 -0.27
N GLU A 38 6.43 -7.80 0.90
CA GLU A 38 5.04 -7.59 1.34
C GLU A 38 4.78 -6.12 1.68
N GLY A 39 5.73 -5.43 2.32
CA GLY A 39 5.56 -4.05 2.78
C GLY A 39 5.44 -3.00 1.68
N PHE A 40 6.06 -3.23 0.51
CA PHE A 40 6.06 -2.24 -0.59
C PHE A 40 4.85 -2.36 -1.52
N ASN A 41 4.27 -3.55 -1.68
CA ASN A 41 3.28 -3.81 -2.73
C ASN A 41 1.82 -3.85 -2.26
N LEU A 42 1.55 -3.58 -0.99
CA LEU A 42 0.19 -3.52 -0.43
C LEU A 42 -0.50 -2.21 -0.86
N SER A 43 -1.13 -2.23 -2.03
CA SER A 43 -2.11 -1.22 -2.43
C SER A 43 -3.42 -1.45 -1.70
N LYS A 44 -4.05 -0.37 -1.21
CA LYS A 44 -5.36 -0.43 -0.55
C LYS A 44 -6.38 0.40 -1.31
N TYR A 45 -7.64 0.06 -1.12
CA TYR A 45 -8.76 0.80 -1.69
C TYR A 45 -9.13 1.97 -0.77
N PHE A 46 -9.22 3.17 -1.35
CA PHE A 46 -9.49 4.41 -0.63
C PHE A 46 -10.74 5.10 -1.19
N ASN A 47 -11.61 5.50 -0.28
CA ASN A 47 -12.84 6.24 -0.59
C ASN A 47 -12.77 7.58 0.13
N VAL A 48 -12.79 8.68 -0.60
CA VAL A 48 -12.79 10.02 0.00
C VAL A 48 -14.16 10.64 -0.17
N VAL A 49 -14.80 11.01 0.94
CA VAL A 49 -16.08 11.72 0.93
C VAL A 49 -15.80 13.21 1.13
N CYS A 50 -16.27 14.04 0.18
CA CYS A 50 -15.98 15.47 0.13
C CYS A 50 -17.16 16.28 -0.42
N ASP A 51 -17.11 17.60 -0.21
CA ASP A 51 -18.05 18.55 -0.82
C ASP A 51 -17.59 18.98 -2.23
N GLU A 52 -16.29 19.06 -2.44
CA GLU A 52 -15.68 19.55 -3.69
C GLU A 52 -14.63 18.52 -4.17
N PRO A 53 -14.95 17.68 -5.16
CA PRO A 53 -14.07 16.59 -5.59
C PRO A 53 -12.92 17.06 -6.47
N GLU A 54 -13.02 18.23 -7.11
CA GLU A 54 -12.10 18.69 -8.16
C GLU A 54 -10.66 18.84 -7.65
N ALA A 55 -10.46 19.48 -6.50
CA ALA A 55 -9.15 19.65 -5.88
C ALA A 55 -8.47 18.30 -5.57
N ILE A 56 -9.24 17.36 -5.01
CA ILE A 56 -8.77 16.01 -4.67
C ILE A 56 -8.45 15.22 -5.95
N CYS A 57 -9.31 15.29 -6.97
CA CYS A 57 -9.10 14.60 -8.24
C CYS A 57 -7.86 15.13 -8.95
N ASN A 58 -7.66 16.46 -8.96
CA ASN A 58 -6.49 17.08 -9.54
C ASN A 58 -5.21 16.62 -8.84
N PHE A 59 -5.21 16.57 -7.51
CA PHE A 59 -4.08 16.04 -6.73
C PHE A 59 -3.82 14.56 -7.04
N LEU A 60 -4.86 13.73 -7.10
CA LEU A 60 -4.72 12.30 -7.42
C LEU A 60 -4.12 12.07 -8.82
N VAL A 61 -4.63 12.80 -9.82
CA VAL A 61 -4.24 12.63 -11.23
C VAL A 61 -2.85 13.22 -11.50
N HIS A 62 -2.57 14.44 -11.04
CA HIS A 62 -1.35 15.16 -11.42
C HIS A 62 -0.18 14.93 -10.45
N GLU A 63 -0.44 14.85 -9.14
CA GLU A 63 0.63 14.70 -8.15
C GLU A 63 0.93 13.23 -7.84
N LEU A 64 -0.10 12.38 -7.80
CA LEU A 64 0.08 10.95 -7.49
C LEU A 64 0.13 10.06 -8.73
N ASN A 65 -0.20 10.58 -9.92
CA ASN A 65 -0.33 9.80 -11.17
C ASN A 65 -1.25 8.59 -10.99
N ARG A 66 -2.38 8.78 -10.31
CA ARG A 66 -3.36 7.73 -10.02
C ARG A 66 -4.73 8.11 -10.55
N SER A 67 -5.43 7.12 -11.10
CA SER A 67 -6.81 7.29 -11.51
C SER A 67 -7.72 7.46 -10.30
N ALA A 68 -8.77 8.25 -10.49
CA ALA A 68 -9.82 8.48 -9.53
C ALA A 68 -11.17 8.39 -10.25
N THR A 69 -12.18 7.84 -9.59
CA THR A 69 -13.56 7.81 -10.09
C THR A 69 -14.44 8.59 -9.13
N VAL A 70 -15.24 9.51 -9.64
CA VAL A 70 -16.13 10.36 -8.83
C VAL A 70 -17.55 9.84 -8.91
N VAL A 71 -18.22 9.76 -7.76
CA VAL A 71 -19.63 9.39 -7.64
C VAL A 71 -20.37 10.49 -6.90
N HIS A 72 -21.50 10.92 -7.47
CA HIS A 72 -22.45 11.80 -6.80
C HIS A 72 -23.21 11.01 -5.73
N ALA A 73 -23.19 11.53 -4.51
CA ALA A 73 -23.87 10.98 -3.35
C ALA A 73 -24.69 12.06 -2.67
N GLN A 74 -25.58 11.66 -1.76
CA GLN A 74 -26.36 12.60 -0.96
C GLN A 74 -26.15 12.29 0.53
N GLY A 75 -25.90 13.32 1.31
CA GLY A 75 -25.79 13.20 2.76
C GLY A 75 -27.14 12.85 3.38
N ALA A 76 -27.24 11.68 4.01
CA ALA A 76 -28.49 11.23 4.64
C ALA A 76 -29.01 12.17 5.74
N PHE A 77 -28.11 12.83 6.47
CA PHE A 77 -28.47 13.77 7.54
C PHE A 77 -28.69 15.20 7.04
N SER A 78 -27.80 15.70 6.18
CA SER A 78 -27.83 17.10 5.73
C SER A 78 -28.72 17.32 4.49
N GLY A 79 -29.05 16.26 3.76
CA GLY A 79 -29.74 16.34 2.46
C GLY A 79 -28.90 16.97 1.34
N LYS A 80 -27.66 17.40 1.63
CA LYS A 80 -26.78 18.07 0.67
C LYS A 80 -26.11 17.08 -0.25
N ASP A 81 -25.83 17.53 -1.47
CA ASP A 81 -24.98 16.81 -2.40
C ASP A 81 -23.58 16.64 -1.82
N LYS A 82 -23.06 15.44 -1.95
CA LYS A 82 -21.72 15.03 -1.54
C LYS A 82 -21.09 14.24 -2.67
N TYR A 83 -19.77 14.13 -2.63
CA TYR A 83 -19.02 13.41 -3.64
C TYR A 83 -18.17 12.35 -2.98
N ILE A 84 -18.14 11.17 -3.61
CA ILE A 84 -17.29 10.06 -3.21
C ILE A 84 -16.25 9.87 -4.30
N VAL A 85 -14.97 10.00 -3.96
CA VAL A 85 -13.84 9.77 -4.85
C VAL A 85 -13.23 8.41 -4.53
N PHE A 86 -13.32 7.50 -5.50
CA PHE A 86 -12.73 6.17 -5.44
C PHE A 86 -11.35 6.16 -6.06
N THR A 87 -10.37 5.65 -5.33
CA THR A 87 -9.01 5.50 -5.83
C THR A 87 -8.29 4.35 -5.13
N VAL A 88 -7.26 3.83 -5.79
CA VAL A 88 -6.37 2.82 -5.23
C VAL A 88 -5.00 3.43 -5.09
N LEU A 89 -4.45 3.36 -3.89
CA LEU A 89 -3.17 3.98 -3.55
C LEU A 89 -2.29 3.00 -2.80
N SER A 90 -0.97 3.16 -2.96
CA SER A 90 -0.02 2.53 -2.05
C SER A 90 -0.01 3.25 -0.70
N ARG A 91 0.49 2.59 0.34
CA ARG A 91 0.62 3.16 1.69
C ARG A 91 1.30 4.56 1.72
N PRO A 92 2.44 4.82 1.04
CA PRO A 92 3.02 6.18 1.04
C PRO A 92 2.16 7.20 0.28
N GLN A 93 1.51 6.80 -0.82
CA GLN A 93 0.59 7.67 -1.56
C GLN A 93 -0.63 8.07 -0.70
N ALA A 94 -1.17 7.12 0.06
CA ALA A 94 -2.27 7.36 0.99
C ALA A 94 -1.91 8.36 2.10
N VAL A 95 -0.68 8.30 2.63
CA VAL A 95 -0.19 9.27 3.62
C VAL A 95 -0.13 10.68 3.02
N ARG A 96 0.34 10.82 1.78
CA ARG A 96 0.35 12.11 1.08
C ARG A 96 -1.06 12.66 0.87
N LEU A 97 -1.99 11.82 0.41
CA LEU A 97 -3.38 12.22 0.23
C LEU A 97 -4.04 12.62 1.55
N ARG A 98 -3.80 11.87 2.63
CA ARG A 98 -4.32 12.20 3.96
C ARG A 98 -3.84 13.57 4.43
N ASN A 99 -2.55 13.88 4.24
CA ASN A 99 -2.01 15.18 4.62
C ASN A 99 -2.62 16.31 3.78
N TYR A 100 -2.74 16.09 2.47
CA TYR A 100 -3.38 17.04 1.56
C TYR A 100 -4.84 17.34 1.96
N ILE A 101 -5.63 16.31 2.27
CA ILE A 101 -7.02 16.48 2.71
C ILE A 101 -7.08 17.22 4.05
N LYS A 102 -6.20 16.87 5.00
CA LYS A 102 -6.16 17.52 6.31
C LYS A 102 -5.89 19.03 6.22
N GLU A 103 -5.08 19.45 5.25
CA GLU A 103 -4.72 20.86 5.06
C GLU A 103 -5.77 21.64 4.25
N ASN A 104 -6.35 21.02 3.22
CA ASN A 104 -7.22 21.72 2.27
C ASN A 104 -8.72 21.51 2.50
N GLN A 105 -9.14 20.35 3.02
CA GLN A 105 -10.56 20.01 3.22
C GLN A 105 -10.80 19.33 4.57
N PRO A 106 -10.87 20.10 5.67
CA PRO A 106 -11.10 19.56 7.01
C PRO A 106 -12.49 18.94 7.19
N SER A 107 -13.47 19.25 6.32
CA SER A 107 -14.80 18.63 6.31
C SER A 107 -14.83 17.26 5.62
N ALA A 108 -13.80 16.91 4.85
CA ALA A 108 -13.71 15.65 4.13
C ALA A 108 -13.12 14.55 5.01
N PHE A 109 -13.51 13.31 4.74
CA PHE A 109 -12.96 12.13 5.42
C PHE A 109 -12.67 11.01 4.44
N MET A 110 -11.74 10.14 4.82
CA MET A 110 -11.26 9.04 4.01
C MET A 110 -11.55 7.71 4.70
N LEU A 111 -12.15 6.78 3.96
CA LEU A 111 -12.26 5.38 4.36
C LEU A 111 -11.15 4.57 3.70
N ILE A 112 -10.63 3.60 4.44
CA ILE A 112 -9.58 2.68 3.99
C ILE A 112 -10.13 1.28 4.07
N SER A 113 -10.18 0.59 2.93
CA SER A 113 -10.61 -0.80 2.84
C SER A 113 -9.44 -1.68 2.45
N ASN A 114 -9.17 -2.69 3.27
CA ASN A 114 -8.24 -3.75 2.89
C ASN A 114 -8.93 -4.60 1.82
N THR A 115 -8.27 -4.75 0.68
CA THR A 115 -8.73 -5.59 -0.43
C THR A 115 -7.73 -6.72 -0.63
N SER A 116 -8.22 -7.94 -0.82
CA SER A 116 -7.38 -9.13 -0.99
C SER A 116 -6.59 -9.12 -2.30
N GLU A 117 -7.17 -8.56 -3.37
CA GLU A 117 -6.51 -8.48 -4.67
C GLU A 117 -7.06 -7.30 -5.48
N ILE A 118 -6.16 -6.57 -6.16
CA ILE A 118 -6.52 -5.46 -7.04
C ILE A 118 -6.01 -5.79 -8.44
N ILE A 119 -6.95 -6.05 -9.36
CA ILE A 119 -6.66 -6.49 -10.73
C ILE A 119 -6.94 -5.32 -11.69
N GLY A 120 -5.99 -5.00 -12.58
CA GLY A 120 -6.17 -3.97 -13.59
C GLY A 120 -4.90 -3.19 -13.94
N LYS A 121 -5.00 -2.38 -15.00
CA LYS A 121 -3.89 -1.53 -15.48
C LYS A 121 -3.33 -0.67 -14.34
N GLY A 122 -2.04 -0.83 -14.05
CA GLY A 122 -1.32 -0.06 -13.03
C GLY A 122 -1.19 -0.72 -11.65
N PHE A 123 -1.67 -1.96 -11.49
CA PHE A 123 -1.51 -2.78 -10.27
C PHE A 123 -0.99 -4.19 -10.60
N HIS A 124 -1.85 -5.11 -11.04
CA HIS A 124 -1.47 -6.43 -11.57
C HIS A 124 -1.99 -6.60 -13.00
N SER A 125 -1.09 -7.00 -13.91
CA SER A 125 -1.46 -7.40 -15.28
C SER A 125 -2.25 -8.71 -15.24
N ILE A 126 -3.40 -8.71 -15.90
CA ILE A 126 -4.20 -9.91 -16.20
C ILE A 126 -3.40 -10.86 -17.09
#